data_AF-A9CVU9-F1
#
_entry.id   AF-A9CVU9-F1
#
_cell.length_a   1.000
_cell.length_b   1.000
_cell.length_c   1.000
_cell.angle_alpha   90.00
_cell.angle_beta   90.00
_cell.angle_gamma   90.00
#
_symmetry.space_group_name_H-M   'P 1'
#
loop_
_entity.id
_entity.type
_entity.pdbx_description
1 polymer ?
#
loop_
_entity_poly.entity_id
_entity_poly.type
_entity_poly.pdbx_seq_one_letter_code
_entity_poly.pdbx_strand_id
1 'polypeptide(L)' 'MAEYIQLEINSLKYTDLGLDERVTVSVSQGIAAEVDGQFRTGTALLCAADTALYRAKADGRNRINLSC' A
#
# COMPACT_ATOMS: atom_id res chain seq x y z
N MET A 1 -1.21 10.72 3.90
CA MET A 1 0.12 10.08 4.06
C MET A 1 0.32 8.89 3.11
N ALA A 2 -0.54 7.87 3.12
CA ALA A 2 -0.39 6.70 2.24
C ALA A 2 -0.38 7.05 0.74
N GLU A 3 -1.24 7.98 0.30
CA GLU A 3 -1.26 8.52 -1.07
C GLU A 3 0.05 9.21 -1.45
N TYR A 4 0.60 10.01 -0.54
CA TYR A 4 1.88 10.67 -0.75
C TYR A 4 3.00 9.65 -0.98
N ILE A 5 3.10 8.62 -0.13
CA ILE A 5 4.09 7.54 -0.30
C ILE A 5 3.92 6.85 -1.65
N GLN A 6 2.69 6.60 -2.08
CA GLN A 6 2.44 5.98 -3.39
C GLN A 6 2.93 6.86 -4.54
N LEU A 7 2.59 8.15 -4.52
CA LEU A 7 2.97 9.08 -5.56
C LEU A 7 4.49 9.23 -5.65
N GLU A 8 5.16 9.35 -4.51
CA GLU A 8 6.62 9.44 -4.46
C GLU A 8 7.29 8.16 -4.96
N ILE A 9 6.82 6.97 -4.57
CA ILE A 9 7.37 5.71 -5.09
C ILE A 9 7.19 5.62 -6.61
N ASN A 10 6.02 6.01 -7.12
CA ASN A 10 5.75 5.99 -8.56
C ASN A 10 6.59 7.01 -9.35
N SER A 11 7.13 8.04 -8.71
CA SER A 11 7.96 9.07 -9.35
C SER A 11 9.46 8.75 -9.31
N LEU A 12 9.88 7.76 -8.54
CA LEU A 12 11.29 7.37 -8.44
C LEU A 12 11.82 6.87 -9.78
N LYS A 13 13.01 7.38 -10.13
CA LYS A 13 13.83 6.85 -11.22
C LYS A 13 14.96 6.03 -10.63
N TYR A 14 15.33 4.98 -11.33
CA TYR A 14 16.40 4.06 -10.89
C TYR A 14 17.61 4.09 -11.83
N THR A 15 17.68 5.09 -12.71
CA THR A 15 18.79 5.32 -13.63
C THR A 15 20.12 5.51 -12.90
N ASP A 16 20.09 6.12 -11.71
CA ASP A 16 21.28 6.32 -10.87
C ASP A 16 21.83 5.01 -10.30
N LEU A 17 21.01 3.95 -10.30
CA LEU A 17 21.41 2.58 -9.97
C LEU A 17 21.82 1.76 -11.21
N GLY A 18 21.90 2.41 -12.39
CA GLY A 18 22.24 1.75 -13.66
C GLY A 18 21.10 0.98 -14.33
N LEU A 19 19.85 1.17 -13.88
CA LEU A 19 18.67 0.55 -14.50
C LEU A 19 18.16 1.38 -15.69
N ASP A 20 17.51 0.71 -16.64
CA ASP A 20 16.88 1.35 -17.81
C ASP A 20 15.75 2.30 -17.40
N GLU A 21 15.57 3.40 -18.14
CA GLU A 21 14.54 4.43 -17.87
C GLU A 21 13.10 3.87 -17.87
N ARG A 22 12.85 2.73 -18.52
CA ARG A 22 11.54 2.09 -18.57
C ARG A 22 11.22 1.27 -17.32
N VAL A 23 12.21 1.02 -16.45
CA VAL A 23 11.97 0.31 -15.20
C VAL A 23 11.16 1.20 -14.27
N THR A 24 9.98 0.72 -13.90
CA THR A 24 9.09 1.39 -12.95
C THR A 24 8.82 0.49 -11.75
N VAL A 25 8.69 1.09 -10.59
CA VAL A 25 8.29 0.44 -9.35
C VAL A 25 7.04 1.14 -8.83
N SER A 26 6.13 0.35 -8.25
CA SER A 26 4.92 0.88 -7.64
C SER A 26 4.61 0.14 -6.35
N VAL A 27 3.71 0.70 -5.54
CA VAL A 27 3.33 0.14 -4.24
C VAL A 27 1.82 -0.08 -4.15
N SER A 28 1.42 -1.23 -3.59
CA SER A 28 0.05 -1.44 -3.12
C SER A 28 0.06 -1.37 -1.61
N GLN A 29 -0.94 -0.70 -1.02
CA GLN A 29 -1.01 -0.48 0.42
C GLN A 29 -2.39 -0.89 0.93
N GLY A 30 -2.40 -1.58 2.07
CA GLY A 30 -3.61 -1.86 2.84
C GLY A 30 -3.56 -1.09 4.14
N ILE A 31 -4.59 -0.31 4.42
CA ILE A 31 -4.66 0.54 5.62
C ILE A 31 -5.82 0.06 6.48
N ALA A 32 -5.56 -0.09 7.78
CA ALA A 32 -6.61 -0.34 8.75
C ALA A 32 -6.42 0.59 9.95
N ALA A 33 -7.54 0.96 10.57
CA ALA A 33 -7.57 1.76 11.78
C ALA A 33 -8.61 1.18 12.74
N GLU A 34 -8.32 1.24 14.04
CA GLU A 34 -9.34 1.00 15.05
C GLU A 34 -10.31 2.19 15.04
N VAL A 35 -11.58 1.92 14.81
CA VAL A 35 -12.69 2.87 14.84
C VAL A 35 -13.83 2.19 15.60
N ASP A 36 -14.36 2.85 16.63
CA ASP A 36 -15.48 2.35 17.43
C ASP A 36 -15.30 0.90 17.96
N GLY A 37 -14.08 0.52 18.29
CA GLY A 37 -13.76 -0.81 18.80
C GLY A 37 -13.78 -1.92 17.74
N GLN A 38 -13.61 -1.62 16.45
CA GLN A 38 -13.21 -2.65 15.49
C GLN A 38 -11.73 -2.98 15.59
N PHE A 39 -11.34 -4.21 15.25
CA PHE A 39 -9.94 -4.64 15.24
C PHE A 39 -9.19 -4.40 16.58
N ARG A 40 -9.86 -4.65 17.71
CA ARG A 40 -9.43 -4.31 19.09
C ARG A 40 -8.12 -4.94 19.57
N THR A 41 -7.52 -5.80 18.77
CA THR A 41 -6.22 -6.40 19.07
C THR A 41 -5.26 -6.03 17.96
N GLY A 42 -3.97 -5.88 18.31
CA GLY A 42 -2.95 -5.60 17.29
C GLY A 42 -2.96 -6.63 16.16
N THR A 43 -3.19 -7.91 16.48
CA THR A 43 -3.34 -8.97 15.47
C THR A 43 -4.54 -8.74 14.56
N ALA A 44 -5.72 -8.38 15.11
CA ALA A 44 -6.89 -8.10 14.30
C ALA A 44 -6.67 -6.89 13.36
N LEU A 45 -5.97 -5.86 13.84
CA LEU A 45 -5.65 -4.67 13.05
C LEU A 45 -4.68 -5.01 11.90
N LEU A 46 -3.67 -5.84 12.16
CA LEU A 46 -2.75 -6.31 11.12
C LEU A 46 -3.46 -7.20 10.09
N CYS A 47 -4.34 -8.11 10.52
CA CYS A 47 -5.13 -8.93 9.59
C CYS A 47 -6.05 -8.08 8.71
N ALA A 48 -6.64 -7.01 9.26
CA ALA A 48 -7.46 -6.08 8.51
C ALA A 48 -6.64 -5.31 7.46
N ALA A 49 -5.47 -4.80 7.84
CA ALA A 49 -4.56 -4.14 6.90
C ALA A 49 -4.07 -5.08 5.80
N ASP A 50 -3.73 -6.33 6.14
CA ASP A 50 -3.31 -7.35 5.18
C ASP A 50 -4.45 -7.73 4.21
N THR A 51 -5.68 -7.83 4.72
CA THR A 51 -6.86 -8.05 3.87
C THR A 51 -7.07 -6.91 2.88
N ALA A 52 -6.93 -5.66 3.34
CA ALA A 52 -7.00 -4.50 2.46
C ALA A 52 -5.86 -4.52 1.41
N LEU A 53 -4.64 -4.88 1.82
CA LEU A 53 -3.49 -4.99 0.93
C LEU A 53 -3.71 -6.08 -0.13
N TYR A 54 -4.28 -7.21 0.25
CA TYR A 54 -4.63 -8.29 -0.66
C TYR A 54 -5.61 -7.81 -1.73
N ARG A 55 -6.67 -7.09 -1.32
CA ARG A 55 -7.62 -6.48 -2.27
C ARG A 55 -6.92 -5.48 -3.19
N ALA A 56 -6.06 -4.60 -2.67
CA ALA A 56 -5.30 -3.66 -3.50
C ALA A 56 -4.47 -4.36 -4.57
N LYS A 57 -3.87 -5.52 -4.26
CA LYS A 57 -3.13 -6.34 -5.23
C LYS A 57 -4.05 -7.02 -6.25
N ALA A 58 -5.17 -7.57 -5.81
CA ALA A 58 -6.15 -8.24 -6.66
C ALA A 58 -6.82 -7.27 -7.65
N ASP A 59 -7.11 -6.05 -7.19
CA ASP A 59 -7.84 -5.03 -7.97
C ASP A 59 -6.97 -4.34 -9.03
N GLY A 60 -5.72 -4.77 -9.24
CA GLY A 60 -4.83 -4.23 -10.28
C GLY A 60 -3.57 -3.56 -9.76
N ARG A 61 -3.25 -3.70 -8.45
CA ARG A 61 -2.04 -3.15 -7.81
C ARG A 61 -1.98 -1.62 -7.90
N ASN A 62 -0.83 -1.05 -7.51
CA ASN A 62 -0.55 0.38 -7.45
C ASN A 62 -1.72 1.22 -6.89
N ARG A 63 -2.27 0.81 -5.76
CA ARG A 63 -3.44 1.45 -5.13
C ARG A 63 -3.46 1.24 -3.64
N ILE A 64 -4.35 2.00 -3.01
CA ILE A 64 -4.58 1.99 -1.58
C ILE A 64 -6.00 1.50 -1.37
N ASN A 65 -6.14 0.45 -0.56
CA ASN A 65 -7.45 0.01 -0.09
C ASN A 65 -7.50 0.17 1.43
N LEU A 66 -8.70 0.45 1.94
CA LEU A 66 -8.97 0.62 3.36
C LEU A 66 -9.73 -0.59 3.90
N SER A 67 -9.47 -0.95 5.15
CA SER A 67 -10.30 -1.81 5.97
C SER A 67 -10.62 -1.05 7.24
N CYS A 68 -11.82 -0.48 7.28
CA CYS A 68 -12.34 0.30 8.40
C CYS A 68 -13.86 0.19 8.47
#